data_AF-A0A479ZX68-F1
#
_entry.id   AF-A0A479ZX68-F1
#
_cell.length_a   1.000
_cell.length_b   1.000
_cell.length_c   1.000
_cell.angle_alpha   90.00
_cell.angle_beta   90.00
_cell.angle_gamma   90.00
#
_symmetry.space_group_name_H-M   'P 1'
#
loop_
_entity.id
_entity.type
_entity.pdbx_description
1 polymer ?
#
loop_
_entity_poly.entity_id
_entity_poly.type
_entity_poly.pdbx_seq_one_letter_code
_entity_poly.pdbx_strand_id
1 'polypeptide(L)' 'MTQQVIHPMVKLQRNVQSLVESSIIKPSDSIWKIAFLYGNEWQHWKQELLDFGFSMQDPIGDLLAVETWDED' A
#
# COMPACT_ATOMS: atom_id res chain seq x y z
N MET A 1 25.00 4.11 -10.12
CA MET A 1 25.02 4.63 -8.74
C MET A 1 23.91 5.66 -8.61
N THR A 2 22.73 5.20 -8.22
CA THR A 2 21.65 5.94 -7.54
C THR A 2 20.76 4.82 -7.02
N GLN A 3 21.04 4.32 -5.83
CA GLN A 3 20.05 3.52 -5.12
C GLN A 3 18.93 4.51 -4.80
N GLN A 4 17.98 4.69 -5.73
CA GLN A 4 16.69 5.24 -5.38
C GLN A 4 16.21 4.32 -4.26
N VAL A 5 16.35 4.78 -3.03
CA VAL A 5 15.70 4.17 -1.87
C VAL A 5 14.24 4.29 -2.23
N ILE A 6 13.71 3.20 -2.80
CA ILE A 6 12.32 3.17 -3.24
C ILE A 6 11.56 3.32 -1.94
N HIS A 7 10.85 4.45 -1.77
CA HIS A 7 10.04 4.68 -0.59
C HIS A 7 9.24 3.42 -0.27
N PRO A 8 9.21 2.98 0.99
CA PRO A 8 8.51 1.76 1.36
C PRO A 8 7.08 1.80 0.81
N MET A 9 6.37 2.91 0.97
CA MET A 9 5.02 3.09 0.39
C MET A 9 4.94 2.88 -1.13
N VAL A 10 5.91 3.34 -1.91
CA VAL A 10 5.95 3.11 -3.37
C VAL A 10 6.08 1.61 -3.68
N LYS A 11 6.86 0.87 -2.88
CA LYS A 11 6.97 -0.59 -3.00
C LYS A 11 5.64 -1.27 -2.67
N LEU A 12 4.97 -0.86 -1.59
CA LEU A 12 3.64 -1.35 -1.23
C LEU A 12 2.64 -1.11 -2.37
N GLN A 13 2.55 0.13 -2.86
CA GLN A 13 1.64 0.53 -3.92
C GLN A 13 1.85 -0.28 -5.21
N ARG A 14 3.11 -0.48 -5.64
CA ARG A 14 3.43 -1.33 -6.81
C ARG A 14 2.99 -2.78 -6.64
N ASN A 15 3.23 -3.35 -5.46
CA ASN A 15 2.79 -4.72 -5.18
C ASN A 15 1.26 -4.81 -5.16
N VAL A 16 0.59 -3.88 -4.50
CA VAL A 16 -0.87 -3.79 -4.45
C VAL A 16 -1.46 -3.62 -5.84
N GLN A 17 -0.86 -2.78 -6.69
CA GLN A 17 -1.24 -2.63 -8.09
C GLN A 17 -1.09 -3.95 -8.85
N SER A 18 0.01 -4.66 -8.69
CA SER A 18 0.23 -5.97 -9.31
C SER A 18 -0.81 -7.01 -8.88
N LEU A 19 -1.25 -6.96 -7.62
CA LEU A 19 -2.31 -7.81 -7.08
C LEU A 19 -3.69 -7.45 -7.65
N VAL A 20 -3.96 -6.15 -7.86
CA VAL A 20 -5.19 -5.68 -8.52
C VAL A 20 -5.23 -6.10 -9.98
N GLU A 21 -4.13 -5.93 -10.71
CA GLU A 21 -4.01 -6.37 -12.11
C GLU A 21 -4.18 -7.89 -12.24
N SER A 22 -3.65 -8.65 -11.27
CA SER A 22 -3.83 -10.11 -11.18
C SER A 22 -5.23 -10.52 -10.71
N SER A 23 -6.15 -9.58 -10.49
CA SER A 23 -7.50 -9.80 -9.95
C SER A 23 -7.53 -10.55 -8.60
N ILE A 24 -6.44 -10.50 -7.82
CA ILE A 24 -6.35 -11.09 -6.48
C ILE A 24 -7.13 -10.23 -5.47
N ILE A 25 -7.03 -8.90 -5.63
CA ILE A 25 -7.77 -7.88 -4.87
C ILE A 25 -8.38 -6.87 -5.85
N LYS A 26 -9.36 -6.10 -5.39
CA LYS A 26 -9.97 -5.02 -6.16
C LYS A 26 -9.58 -3.67 -5.55
N PRO A 27 -9.52 -2.58 -6.35
CA PRO A 27 -9.33 -1.24 -5.79
C PRO A 27 -10.51 -0.83 -4.89
N SER A 28 -11.68 -1.43 -5.06
CA SER A 28 -12.84 -1.25 -4.19
C SER A 28 -12.79 -2.09 -2.90
N ASP A 29 -11.85 -3.03 -2.78
CA ASP A 29 -11.66 -3.78 -1.53
C ASP A 29 -11.00 -2.88 -0.49
N SER A 30 -11.29 -3.12 0.78
CA SER A 30 -10.66 -2.38 1.88
C SER A 30 -9.17 -2.71 2.03
N ILE A 31 -8.38 -1.71 2.42
CA ILE A 31 -6.95 -1.81 2.73
C ILE A 31 -6.65 -2.93 3.73
N TRP A 32 -7.56 -3.28 4.65
CA TRP A 32 -7.32 -4.44 5.52
C TRP A 32 -7.12 -5.76 4.76
N LYS A 33 -7.65 -5.90 3.54
CA LYS A 33 -7.53 -7.14 2.76
C LYS A 33 -6.08 -7.47 2.39
N ILE A 34 -5.25 -6.45 2.16
CA ILE A 34 -3.81 -6.66 1.91
C ILE A 34 -3.08 -7.15 3.17
N ALA A 35 -3.63 -6.95 4.37
CA ALA A 35 -3.08 -7.53 5.60
C ALA A 35 -2.90 -9.05 5.54
N PHE A 36 -3.88 -9.73 4.93
CA PHE A 36 -3.85 -11.17 4.77
C PHE A 36 -2.75 -11.64 3.81
N LEU A 37 -2.30 -10.76 2.91
CA LEU A 37 -1.26 -11.06 1.93
C LEU A 37 0.15 -10.77 2.49
N TYR A 38 0.29 -9.71 3.28
CA TYR A 38 1.59 -9.29 3.86
C TYR A 38 1.92 -9.97 5.19
N GLY A 39 0.94 -10.53 5.90
CA GLY A 39 1.17 -11.30 7.12
C GLY A 39 1.99 -10.54 8.17
N ASN A 40 3.23 -10.96 8.40
CA ASN A 40 4.12 -10.33 9.39
C ASN A 40 4.60 -8.93 8.98
N GLU A 41 4.79 -8.68 7.68
CA GLU A 41 5.17 -7.36 7.18
C GLU A 41 4.01 -6.36 7.28
N TRP A 42 2.76 -6.85 7.35
CA TRP A 42 1.58 -5.99 7.45
C TRP A 42 1.62 -5.08 8.67
N GLN A 43 2.14 -5.55 9.80
CA GLN A 43 2.14 -4.73 11.01
C GLN A 43 2.96 -3.45 10.83
N HIS A 44 4.05 -3.52 10.07
CA HIS A 44 4.86 -2.36 9.70
C HIS A 44 4.08 -1.44 8.75
N TRP A 45 3.55 -2.01 7.65
CA TRP A 45 2.75 -1.25 6.68
C TRP A 45 1.53 -0.59 7.30
N LYS A 46 0.84 -1.28 8.21
CA LYS A 46 -0.31 -0.77 8.93
C LYS A 46 0.05 0.49 9.71
N GLN A 47 1.22 0.53 10.35
CA GLN A 47 1.67 1.72 11.07
C GLN A 47 1.97 2.86 10.10
N GLU A 48 2.67 2.60 9.01
CA GLU A 48 2.92 3.64 8.00
C GLU A 48 1.60 4.18 7.42
N LEU A 49 0.69 3.29 7.02
CA LEU A 49 -0.63 3.68 6.50
C LEU A 49 -1.39 4.57 7.49
N LEU A 50 -1.37 4.23 8.78
CA LEU A 50 -2.00 5.05 9.82
C LEU A 50 -1.29 6.40 10.00
N ASP A 51 0.03 6.45 9.86
CA ASP A 51 0.84 7.67 9.93
C ASP A 51 0.50 8.63 8.78
N PHE A 52 0.31 8.08 7.57
CA PHE A 52 -0.20 8.82 6.41
C PHE A 52 -1.70 9.15 6.48
N GLY A 53 -2.42 8.68 7.52
CA GLY A 53 -3.84 8.98 7.73
C GLY A 53 -4.82 8.02 7.05
N PHE A 54 -4.36 6.91 6.47
CA PHE A 54 -5.22 5.87 5.89
C PHE A 54 -5.86 5.01 6.98
N SER A 55 -7.14 4.69 6.81
CA SER A 55 -7.82 3.67 7.62
C SER A 55 -7.81 2.31 6.94
N MET A 56 -7.85 1.25 7.74
CA MET A 56 -7.98 -0.13 7.25
C MET A 56 -9.27 -0.39 6.48
N GLN A 57 -10.28 0.46 6.65
CA GLN A 57 -11.56 0.36 5.94
C GLN A 57 -11.53 1.07 4.59
N ASP A 58 -10.57 1.99 4.38
CA ASP A 58 -10.45 2.74 3.13
C ASP A 58 -10.26 1.80 1.95
N PRO A 59 -10.78 2.16 0.77
CA PRO A 59 -10.57 1.37 -0.43
C PRO A 59 -9.08 1.39 -0.81
N ILE A 60 -8.59 0.26 -1.31
CA ILE A 60 -7.25 0.15 -1.89
C ILE A 60 -7.04 1.19 -3.00
N GLY A 61 -8.11 1.61 -3.68
CA GLY A 61 -8.11 2.66 -4.68
C GLY A 61 -7.59 4.00 -4.16
N ASP A 62 -7.87 4.36 -2.90
CA ASP A 62 -7.35 5.59 -2.28
C ASP A 62 -5.83 5.54 -2.14
N LEU A 63 -5.30 4.39 -1.69
CA LEU A 63 -3.86 4.16 -1.64
C LEU A 63 -3.21 4.18 -3.03
N LEU A 64 -3.87 3.60 -4.04
CA LEU A 64 -3.38 3.62 -5.41
C LEU A 64 -3.47 5.00 -6.07
N ALA A 65 -4.38 5.86 -5.61
CA ALA A 65 -4.54 7.23 -6.09
C ALA A 65 -3.45 8.19 -5.59
N VAL A 66 -2.66 7.79 -4.59
CA VAL A 66 -1.49 8.57 -4.15
C VAL A 66 -0.45 8.59 -5.26
N GLU A 67 -0.27 9.74 -5.90
CA GLU A 67 0.66 9.91 -7.02
C GLU A 67 2.12 10.06 -6.57
N THR A 68 2.36 10.54 -5.35
CA THR A 68 3.70 10.71 -4.78
C THR A 68 3.66 10.58 -3.27
N TRP A 69 4.57 9.76 -2.75
CA TRP A 69 4.86 9.64 -1.33
C TRP A 69 6.08 10.53 -1.08
N ASP A 70 5.84 11.79 -0.78
CA ASP A 70 6.90 12.74 -0.44
C ASP A 70 7.30 12.46 1.02
N GLU A 71 8.54 11.99 1.25
CA GLU A 71 9.17 12.11 2.57
C GLU A 71 9.86 13.48 2.59
N ASP A 72 9.32 14.44 3.34
CA ASP A 72 10.11 15.62 3.75
C ASP A 72 11.15 15.19 4.79
#